data_AF-A0A2J8T5Y6-F1
#
_entry.id   AF-A0A2J8T5Y6-F1
#
_cell.length_a   1.000
_cell.length_b   1.000
_cell.length_c   1.000
_cell.angle_alpha   90.00
_cell.angle_beta   90.00
_cell.angle_gamma   90.00
#
_symmetry.space_group_name_H-M   'P 1'
#
loop_
_entity.id
_entity.type
_entity.pdbx_description
1 polymer ?
#
loop_
_entity_poly.entity_id
_entity_poly.type
_entity_poly.pdbx_seq_one_letter_code
_entity_poly.pdbx_strand_id
1 'polypeptide(L)'
;VGEAQDQSSQALVKQTNHVALFAFQLPLSLLKTAQNHPMLVELKNGETYNGHLVSCDNWMNINLREVICTSRDGDKFWRMPECYIRGSTIKYLRIPDEIIDMVKEEVVA
;
A
#
# COMPACT_ATOMS: atom_id res chain seq x y z
N VAL A 1 13.43 38.77 28.90
CA VAL A 1 13.91 37.42 29.26
C VAL A 1 12.69 36.50 29.26
N GLY A 2 12.42 35.79 28.17
CA GLY A 2 11.19 34.99 28.06
C GLY A 2 11.00 34.19 26.77
N GLU A 3 11.71 34.53 25.69
CA GLU A 3 11.49 33.90 24.37
C GLU A 3 12.42 32.70 24.08
N ALA A 4 13.47 32.50 24.88
CA ALA A 4 14.50 31.48 24.60
C ALA A 4 14.16 30.06 25.12
N GLN A 5 13.11 29.91 25.94
CA GLN A 5 12.75 28.61 26.55
C GLN A 5 11.66 27.83 25.78
N ASP A 6 10.95 28.46 24.85
CA ASP A 6 9.91 27.79 24.05
C ASP A 6 10.50 27.01 22.86
N GLN A 7 11.62 27.49 22.30
CA GLN A 7 12.26 26.88 21.13
C GLN A 7 12.93 25.53 21.44
N SER A 8 13.42 25.32 22.66
CA SER A 8 14.03 24.04 23.08
C SER A 8 13.00 22.92 23.24
N SER A 9 11.78 23.26 23.69
CA SER A 9 10.66 22.31 23.76
C SER A 9 10.15 21.93 22.37
N GLN A 10 10.11 22.87 21.42
CA GLN A 10 9.74 22.60 20.02
C GLN A 10 10.83 21.80 19.27
N ALA A 11 12.11 21.97 19.61
CA ALA A 11 13.21 21.21 19.01
C ALA A 11 13.21 19.74 19.43
N LEU A 12 12.83 19.44 20.68
CA LEU A 12 12.78 18.06 21.18
C LEU A 12 11.64 17.25 20.53
N VAL A 13 10.49 17.88 20.25
CA VAL A 13 9.37 17.27 19.51
C VAL A 13 9.75 16.94 18.06
N LYS A 14 10.60 17.76 17.42
CA LYS A 14 11.06 17.51 16.04
C LYS A 14 11.96 16.29 15.90
N GLN A 15 12.68 15.90 16.96
CA GLN A 15 13.60 14.77 16.90
C GLN A 15 12.91 13.41 17.09
N THR A 16 11.74 13.38 17.73
CA THR A 16 10.91 12.17 17.89
C THR A 16 10.19 11.76 16.60
N ASN A 17 9.94 12.72 15.69
CA ASN A 17 9.27 12.46 14.40
C ASN A 17 10.09 11.62 13.42
N HIS A 18 11.41 11.53 13.59
CA HIS A 18 12.23 10.68 12.72
C HIS A 18 12.03 9.19 12.97
N VAL A 19 11.56 8.79 14.15
CA VAL A 19 11.26 7.38 14.46
C VAL A 19 9.89 6.98 13.91
N ALA A 20 8.93 7.92 13.86
CA ALA A 20 7.60 7.72 13.27
C ALA A 20 7.63 7.70 11.73
N LEU A 21 8.49 8.52 11.10
CA LEU A 21 8.74 8.48 9.65
C LEU A 21 9.26 7.10 9.17
N PHE A 22 9.90 6.32 10.05
CA PHE A 22 10.41 4.99 9.69
C PHE A 22 9.30 3.93 9.54
N ALA A 23 8.15 4.10 10.22
CA ALA A 23 7.02 3.17 10.14
C ALA A 23 6.20 3.34 8.84
N PHE A 24 6.24 4.52 8.23
CA PHE A 24 5.64 4.86 6.94
C PHE A 24 6.21 4.11 5.73
N GLN A 25 7.37 3.48 5.88
CA GLN A 25 8.14 2.97 4.74
C GLN A 25 8.21 1.44 4.66
N LEU A 26 7.42 0.71 5.44
CA LEU A 26 7.27 -0.74 5.22
C LEU A 26 6.19 -0.96 4.15
N PRO A 27 6.50 -1.52 2.97
CA PRO A 27 5.54 -1.72 1.88
C PRO A 27 4.27 -2.48 2.28
N LEU A 28 4.37 -3.35 3.28
CA LEU A 28 3.25 -4.10 3.84
C LEU A 28 2.27 -3.24 4.63
N SER A 29 2.73 -2.17 5.29
CA SER A 29 1.85 -1.24 6.00
C SER A 29 0.96 -0.50 5.01
N LEU A 30 1.55 0.02 3.93
CA LEU A 30 0.81 0.66 2.84
C LEU A 30 -0.20 -0.29 2.18
N LEU A 31 0.19 -1.57 1.99
CA LEU A 31 -0.72 -2.54 1.41
C LEU A 31 -1.90 -2.87 2.33
N LYS A 32 -1.69 -2.88 3.65
CA LYS A 32 -2.75 -3.09 4.63
C LYS A 32 -3.75 -1.93 4.66
N THR A 33 -3.29 -0.68 4.54
CA THR A 33 -4.17 0.49 4.47
C THR A 33 -4.93 0.59 3.15
N ALA A 34 -4.38 0.01 2.07
CA ALA A 34 -5.05 -0.10 0.77
C ALA A 34 -6.21 -1.11 0.72
N GLN A 35 -6.61 -1.72 1.83
CA GLN A 35 -7.73 -2.66 1.86
C GLN A 35 -9.02 -1.98 1.37
N ASN A 36 -9.82 -2.74 0.61
CA ASN A 36 -11.03 -2.32 -0.11
C ASN A 36 -10.83 -1.35 -1.27
N HIS A 37 -9.60 -0.98 -1.61
CA HIS A 37 -9.32 -0.08 -2.72
C HIS A 37 -8.97 -0.84 -4.00
N PRO A 38 -9.27 -0.27 -5.18
CA PRO A 38 -8.89 -0.86 -6.46
C PRO A 38 -7.37 -0.82 -6.64
N MET A 39 -6.81 -1.87 -7.23
CA MET A 39 -5.39 -1.92 -7.58
C MET A 39 -5.13 -2.80 -8.81
N LEU A 40 -3.99 -2.54 -9.45
CA LEU A 40 -3.45 -3.39 -10.50
C LEU A 40 -2.25 -4.16 -9.96
N VAL A 41 -2.24 -5.47 -10.21
CA VAL A 41 -1.17 -6.39 -9.82
C VAL A 41 -0.55 -6.96 -11.10
N GLU A 42 0.73 -6.73 -11.33
CA GLU A 42 1.48 -7.42 -12.40
C GLU A 42 2.26 -8.58 -11.79
N LEU A 43 2.10 -9.77 -12.36
CA LEU A 43 2.83 -10.97 -11.98
C LEU A 43 4.15 -11.08 -12.75
N LYS A 44 5.08 -11.86 -12.22
CA LYS A 44 6.38 -12.16 -12.88
C LYS A 44 6.22 -12.85 -14.22
N ASN A 45 5.10 -13.55 -14.44
CA ASN A 45 4.76 -14.17 -15.71
C ASN A 45 4.14 -13.17 -16.71
N GLY A 46 4.02 -11.88 -16.38
CA GLY A 46 3.49 -10.83 -17.25
C GLY A 46 1.97 -10.70 -17.29
N GLU A 47 1.22 -11.59 -16.62
CA GLU A 47 -0.22 -11.42 -16.46
C GLU A 47 -0.52 -10.25 -15.52
N THR A 48 -1.64 -9.57 -15.78
CA THR A 48 -2.10 -8.48 -14.91
C THR A 48 -3.49 -8.78 -14.34
N TYR A 49 -3.68 -8.41 -13.08
CA TYR A 49 -4.92 -8.61 -12.35
C TYR A 49 -5.39 -7.24 -11.84
N ASN A 50 -6.56 -6.82 -12.26
CA ASN A 50 -7.19 -5.58 -11.81
C ASN A 50 -8.41 -5.93 -10.96
N GLY A 51 -8.45 -5.45 -9.71
CA GLY A 51 -9.54 -5.75 -8.79
C GLY A 51 -9.40 -5.01 -7.46
N HIS A 52 -10.31 -5.26 -6.53
CA HIS A 52 -10.30 -4.62 -5.21
C HIS A 52 -9.59 -5.51 -4.18
N LEU A 53 -8.66 -4.94 -3.41
CA LEU A 53 -7.97 -5.68 -2.35
C LEU A 53 -8.93 -6.04 -1.22
N VAL A 54 -9.04 -7.33 -0.93
CA VAL A 54 -9.84 -7.85 0.19
C VAL A 54 -8.98 -8.05 1.43
N SER A 55 -7.77 -8.60 1.27
CA SER A 55 -6.85 -8.85 2.38
C SER A 55 -5.43 -9.07 1.88
N CYS A 56 -4.42 -8.73 2.70
CA CYS A 56 -3.04 -9.13 2.49
C CYS A 56 -2.41 -9.70 3.77
N ASP A 57 -1.53 -10.68 3.65
CA ASP A 57 -0.74 -11.21 4.77
C ASP A 57 0.71 -10.69 4.78
N ASN A 58 1.50 -11.13 5.77
CA ASN A 58 2.90 -10.70 5.93
C ASN A 58 3.84 -11.25 4.84
N TRP A 59 3.39 -12.17 3.99
CA TRP A 59 4.12 -12.71 2.83
C TRP A 59 3.70 -12.05 1.51
N MET A 60 2.87 -11.00 1.57
CA MET A 60 2.24 -10.36 0.40
C MET A 60 1.32 -11.29 -0.39
N ASN A 61 0.81 -12.38 0.20
CA ASN A 61 -0.30 -13.09 -0.43
C ASN A 61 -1.54 -12.20 -0.33
N ILE A 62 -2.28 -12.07 -1.43
CA ILE A 62 -3.42 -11.17 -1.52
C ILE A 62 -4.66 -11.88 -2.02
N ASN A 63 -5.80 -11.46 -1.49
CA ASN A 63 -7.12 -11.78 -2.03
C ASN A 63 -7.67 -10.54 -2.73
N LEU A 64 -8.14 -10.71 -3.95
CA LEU A 64 -8.82 -9.69 -4.74
C LEU A 64 -10.27 -10.12 -5.00
N ARG A 65 -11.17 -9.14 -5.13
CA ARG A 65 -12.56 -9.36 -5.61
C ARG A 65 -12.84 -8.56 -6.88
N GLU A 66 -13.84 -9.01 -7.63
CA GLU A 66 -14.29 -8.40 -8.88
C GLU A 66 -13.16 -8.22 -9.88
N VAL A 67 -12.46 -9.31 -10.15
CA VAL A 67 -11.14 -9.29 -10.79
C VAL A 67 -11.25 -9.45 -12.30
N ILE A 68 -10.49 -8.62 -13.02
CA ILE A 68 -10.21 -8.77 -14.45
C ILE A 68 -8.75 -9.20 -14.59
N CYS A 69 -8.52 -10.42 -15.06
CA CYS A 69 -7.21 -10.91 -15.46
C CYS A 69 -6.98 -10.63 -16.95
N THR A 70 -5.81 -10.13 -17.29
CA THR A 70 -5.36 -9.92 -18.67
C THR A 70 -4.12 -10.75 -18.94
N SER A 71 -4.10 -11.46 -20.09
CA SER A 71 -2.93 -12.21 -20.55
C SER A 71 -1.70 -11.31 -20.71
N ARG A 72 -0.51 -11.90 -20.68
CA ARG A 72 0.75 -11.19 -20.97
C ARG A 72 0.69 -10.41 -22.30
N ASP A 73 0.08 -11.01 -23.32
CA ASP A 73 0.03 -10.43 -24.66
C ASP A 73 -1.10 -9.40 -24.83
N GLY A 74 -1.96 -9.22 -23.81
CA GLY A 74 -3.05 -8.24 -23.82
C GLY A 74 -4.25 -8.63 -24.69
N ASP A 75 -4.28 -9.85 -25.22
CA ASP A 75 -5.28 -10.33 -26.18
C ASP A 75 -6.46 -11.05 -25.53
N LYS A 76 -6.30 -11.52 -24.28
CA LYS A 76 -7.30 -12.32 -23.57
C LYS A 76 -7.59 -11.73 -22.21
N PHE A 77 -8.88 -11.73 -21.87
CA PHE A 77 -9.41 -11.17 -20.63
C PHE A 77 -10.35 -12.17 -19.97
N TRP A 78 -10.21 -12.33 -18.66
CA TRP A 78 -11.08 -13.18 -17.85
C TRP A 78 -11.63 -12.39 -16.67
N ARG A 79 -12.93 -12.56 -16.42
CA ARG A 79 -13.59 -12.01 -15.23
C ARG A 79 -13.77 -13.10 -14.19
N MET A 80 -13.42 -12.81 -12.95
CA MET A 80 -13.54 -13.73 -11.82
C MET A 80 -14.11 -12.97 -10.61
N PRO A 81 -14.99 -13.60 -9.82
CA PRO A 81 -15.54 -12.97 -8.63
C PRO A 81 -14.46 -12.73 -7.57
N GLU A 82 -13.53 -13.67 -7.41
CA GLU A 82 -12.43 -13.60 -6.44
C GLU A 82 -11.16 -14.22 -7.02
N CYS A 83 -9.99 -13.78 -6.54
CA CYS A 83 -8.69 -14.32 -6.93
C CYS A 83 -7.72 -14.28 -5.76
N TYR A 84 -7.07 -15.41 -5.47
CA TYR A 84 -5.95 -15.49 -4.54
C TYR A 84 -4.63 -15.47 -5.33
N ILE A 85 -3.73 -14.56 -4.97
CA ILE A 85 -2.41 -14.41 -5.59
C ILE A 85 -1.33 -14.61 -4.53
N ARG A 86 -0.37 -15.48 -4.83
CA ARG A 86 0.79 -15.72 -3.97
C ARG A 86 1.78 -14.56 -4.05
N GLY A 87 2.21 -14.01 -2.92
CA GLY A 87 3.08 -12.82 -2.90
C GLY A 87 4.40 -13.02 -3.64
N SER A 88 4.97 -14.23 -3.62
CA SER A 88 6.20 -14.55 -4.33
C SER A 88 6.13 -14.45 -5.86
N THR A 89 4.92 -14.48 -6.44
CA THR A 89 4.70 -14.35 -7.89
C THR A 89 4.47 -12.92 -8.34
N ILE A 90 4.27 -11.99 -7.41
CA ILE A 90 4.04 -10.57 -7.70
C ILE A 90 5.35 -9.93 -8.17
N LYS A 91 5.25 -9.10 -9.22
CA LYS A 91 6.34 -8.25 -9.70
C LYS A 91 6.20 -6.84 -9.12
N TYR A 92 5.01 -6.23 -9.26
CA TYR A 92 4.69 -4.95 -8.63
C TYR A 92 3.17 -4.76 -8.49
N LEU A 93 2.80 -3.77 -7.68
CA LEU A 93 1.43 -3.31 -7.44
C LEU A 93 1.32 -1.83 -7.83
N ARG A 94 0.20 -1.43 -8.42
CA ARG A 94 -0.18 -0.02 -8.59
C ARG A 94 -1.32 0.29 -7.64
N ILE A 95 -1.03 1.14 -6.67
CA ILE A 95 -1.96 1.60 -5.64
C ILE A 95 -2.42 3.01 -6.02
N PRO A 96 -3.70 3.38 -5.81
CA PRO A 96 -4.18 4.74 -6.02
C PRO A 96 -3.46 5.76 -5.13
N ASP A 97 -3.20 6.95 -5.66
CA ASP A 97 -2.48 8.01 -4.93
C ASP A 97 -3.22 8.47 -3.67
N GLU A 98 -4.56 8.38 -3.66
CA GLU A 98 -5.42 8.72 -2.50
C GLU A 98 -5.03 7.94 -1.23
N ILE A 99 -4.55 6.69 -1.39
CA ILE A 99 -4.09 5.87 -0.27
C ILE A 99 -2.81 6.42 0.35
N ILE A 100 -1.93 7.00 -0.46
CA ILE A 100 -0.67 7.56 0.01
C ILE A 100 -0.95 8.73 0.96
N ASP A 101 -2.01 9.50 0.70
CA ASP A 101 -2.40 10.62 1.54
C ASP A 101 -3.12 10.18 2.81
N MET A 102 -3.95 9.14 2.76
CA MET A 102 -4.61 8.57 3.95
C MET A 102 -3.61 8.08 5.01
N VAL A 103 -2.51 7.44 4.59
CA VAL A 103 -1.48 6.97 5.53
C VAL A 103 -0.83 8.15 6.26
N LYS A 104 -0.71 9.33 5.61
CA LYS A 104 -0.08 10.52 6.21
C LYS A 104 -0.87 11.03 7.41
N GLU A 105 -2.19 10.90 7.38
CA GLU A 105 -3.07 11.38 8.45
C GLU A 105 -3.08 10.45 9.67
N GLU A 106 -2.96 9.13 9.47
CA GLU A 106 -2.97 8.14 10.56
C GLU A 106 -1.78 8.26 11.53
N VAL A 107 -0.63 8.79 11.10
CA VAL A 107 0.57 8.89 11.96
C VAL A 107 0.66 10.23 12.69
N VAL A 108 -0.24 11.16 12.38
CA VAL A 108 -0.33 12.47 13.05
C VAL A 108 -1.41 12.47 14.14
N ALA A 109 -2.30 11.48 14.16
CA ALA A 109 -3.30 11.26 15.21
C ALA A 109 -2.76 10.37 16.34
#